data_AF-A0A559MN76-F1
#
_entry.id   AF-A0A559MN76-F1
#
_cell.length_a   1.000
_cell.length_b   1.000
_cell.length_c   1.000
_cell.angle_alpha   90.00
_cell.angle_beta   90.00
_cell.angle_gamma   90.00
#
_symmetry.space_group_name_H-M   'P 1'
#
loop_
_entity.id
_entity.type
_entity.pdbx_description
1 polymer ?
#
loop_
_entity_poly.entity_id
_entity_poly.type
_entity_poly.pdbx_seq_one_letter_code
_entity_poly.pdbx_strand_id
1 'polypeptide(L)'
;MLARQQRTSLPCRGGGLSAYAVSKLAWTKMTDYFAFENPNVRVMIVHPGVPGTSMKEKARDVGLVMPFDDIEMCANFMVWAVSPEEEFLKGKFIWSNWDVNDLIAKKDELSASDLTTDLLGWP
;
A
#
# COMPACT_ATOMS: atom_id res chain seq x y z
N MET A 1 8.95 -3.61 14.98
CA MET A 1 7.71 -4.34 15.37
C MET A 1 6.71 -4.12 14.24
N LEU A 2 6.73 -4.97 13.19
CA LEU A 2 5.70 -4.94 12.13
C LEU A 2 4.36 -4.77 12.82
N ALA A 3 3.71 -3.63 12.59
CA ALA A 3 2.38 -3.38 13.10
C ALA A 3 1.61 -4.65 12.77
N ARG A 4 1.11 -5.34 13.82
CA ARG A 4 0.11 -6.40 13.67
C ARG A 4 -0.74 -5.94 12.51
N GLN A 5 -0.73 -6.69 11.41
CA GLN A 5 -1.64 -6.48 10.32
C GLN A 5 -2.99 -6.80 10.95
N GLN A 6 -3.53 -5.83 11.68
CA GLN A 6 -4.89 -5.80 12.11
C GLN A 6 -5.60 -6.04 10.79
N ARG A 7 -6.40 -7.10 10.73
CA ARG A 7 -7.44 -7.22 9.73
C ARG A 7 -8.34 -6.01 9.92
N THR A 8 -7.89 -4.86 9.44
CA THR A 8 -8.65 -3.64 9.39
C THR A 8 -9.56 -3.88 8.21
N SER A 9 -10.69 -4.54 8.46
CA SER A 9 -11.86 -4.28 7.63
C SER A 9 -12.02 -2.76 7.66
N LEU A 10 -11.65 -2.08 6.58
CA LEU A 10 -11.95 -0.67 6.40
C LEU A 10 -13.47 -0.59 6.49
N PRO A 11 -14.06 -0.10 7.62
CA PRO A 11 -15.50 0.01 7.68
C PRO A 11 -15.90 0.99 6.58
N CYS A 12 -17.08 0.83 5.97
CA CYS A 12 -17.66 1.88 5.13
C CYS A 12 -17.86 3.13 5.99
N ARG A 13 -16.83 3.96 6.14
CA ARG A 13 -16.84 5.19 6.93
C ARG A 13 -17.10 6.37 6.00
N GLY A 14 -18.20 7.06 6.23
CA GLY A 14 -18.53 8.36 5.62
C GLY A 14 -18.92 8.28 4.14
N GLY A 15 -20.02 8.96 3.77
CA GLY A 15 -20.38 9.14 2.36
C GLY A 15 -19.30 9.92 1.61
N GLY A 16 -19.08 9.61 0.32
CA GLY A 16 -18.17 10.36 -0.56
C GLY A 16 -16.86 9.66 -0.92
N LEU A 17 -16.47 8.60 -0.20
CA LEU A 17 -15.24 7.84 -0.50
C LEU A 17 -15.45 6.50 -1.22
N SER A 18 -16.69 6.04 -1.40
CA SER A 18 -16.98 4.70 -1.93
C SER A 18 -16.37 4.47 -3.32
N ALA A 19 -16.56 5.39 -4.26
CA ALA A 19 -15.98 5.29 -5.59
C ALA A 19 -14.44 5.26 -5.56
N TYR A 20 -13.82 6.07 -4.70
CA TYR A 20 -12.37 6.06 -4.51
C TYR A 20 -11.88 4.73 -3.95
N ALA A 21 -12.47 4.26 -2.84
CA ALA A 21 -12.09 3.01 -2.19
C ALA A 21 -12.24 1.81 -3.13
N VAL A 22 -13.37 1.69 -3.83
CA VAL A 22 -13.61 0.60 -4.79
C VAL A 22 -12.63 0.68 -5.96
N SER A 23 -12.35 1.88 -6.50
CA SER A 23 -11.38 2.02 -7.60
C SER A 23 -9.96 1.63 -7.19
N LYS A 24 -9.53 1.96 -5.96
CA LYS A 24 -8.21 1.58 -5.44
C LYS A 24 -8.11 0.08 -5.16
N LEU A 25 -9.17 -0.54 -4.67
CA LEU A 25 -9.24 -1.99 -4.50
C LEU A 25 -9.18 -2.73 -5.85
N ALA A 26 -9.94 -2.25 -6.85
CA ALA A 26 -9.90 -2.79 -8.21
C ALA A 26 -8.52 -2.62 -8.85
N TRP A 27 -7.87 -1.46 -8.65
CA TRP A 27 -6.51 -1.22 -9.11
C TRP A 27 -5.51 -2.21 -8.54
N THR A 28 -5.59 -2.50 -7.24
CA THR A 28 -4.73 -3.50 -6.61
C THR A 28 -4.86 -4.85 -7.30
N LYS A 29 -6.09 -5.35 -7.48
CA LYS A 29 -6.29 -6.67 -8.10
C LYS A 29 -5.86 -6.70 -9.56
N MET A 30 -6.12 -5.63 -10.31
CA MET A 30 -5.63 -5.47 -11.68
C MET A 30 -4.10 -5.55 -11.75
N THR A 31 -3.42 -4.91 -10.79
CA THR A 31 -1.95 -4.90 -10.72
C THR A 31 -1.39 -6.29 -10.42
N ASP A 32 -2.07 -7.08 -9.58
CA ASP A 32 -1.69 -8.48 -9.33
C ASP A 32 -1.74 -9.33 -10.60
N TYR A 33 -2.82 -9.23 -11.39
CA TYR A 33 -2.93 -9.92 -12.67
C TYR A 33 -1.85 -9.47 -13.65
N PHE A 34 -1.59 -8.17 -13.75
CA PHE A 34 -0.53 -7.65 -14.58
C PHE A 34 0.85 -8.21 -14.18
N ALA A 35 1.13 -8.31 -12.88
CA ALA A 35 2.37 -8.92 -12.38
C ALA A 35 2.48 -10.41 -12.74
N PHE A 36 1.37 -11.15 -12.65
CA PHE A 36 1.30 -12.56 -13.02
C PHE A 36 1.53 -12.77 -14.52
N GLU A 37 0.92 -11.95 -15.36
CA GLU A 37 1.06 -12.02 -16.83
C GLU A 37 2.45 -11.55 -17.32
N ASN A 38 3.16 -10.74 -16.53
CA ASN A 38 4.44 -10.14 -16.90
C ASN A 38 5.55 -10.49 -15.88
N PRO A 39 6.00 -11.74 -15.81
CA PRO A 39 6.94 -12.20 -14.77
C PRO A 39 8.31 -11.52 -14.85
N ASN A 40 8.69 -10.94 -15.99
CA ASN A 40 9.94 -10.19 -16.15
C ASN A 40 9.86 -8.75 -15.65
N VAL A 41 8.66 -8.26 -15.31
CA VAL A 41 8.44 -6.91 -14.79
C VAL A 41 8.31 -6.97 -13.28
N ARG A 42 9.05 -6.12 -12.58
CA ARG A 42 8.89 -5.94 -11.14
C ARG A 42 7.69 -5.03 -10.88
N VAL A 43 6.66 -5.59 -10.28
CA VAL A 43 5.42 -4.90 -9.95
C VAL A 43 5.24 -4.92 -8.44
N MET A 44 4.90 -3.78 -7.85
CA MET A 44 4.66 -3.62 -6.41
C MET A 44 3.54 -2.59 -6.22
N ILE A 45 2.78 -2.74 -5.14
CA ILE A 45 1.72 -1.78 -4.79
C ILE A 45 2.19 -1.02 -3.56
N VAL A 46 2.30 0.30 -3.69
CA VAL A 46 2.77 1.16 -2.60
C VAL A 46 1.63 2.04 -2.13
N HIS A 47 1.27 1.93 -0.86
CA HIS A 47 0.45 2.91 -0.17
C HIS A 47 1.35 4.09 0.25
N PRO A 48 1.10 5.32 -0.25
CA PRO A 48 1.98 6.47 -0.03
C PRO A 48 1.76 7.16 1.34
N GLY A 49 0.89 6.62 2.19
CA GLY A 49 0.39 7.32 3.38
C GLY A 49 -0.58 8.43 2.99
N VAL A 50 -0.63 9.50 3.79
CA VAL A 50 -1.49 10.66 3.56
C VAL A 50 -0.62 11.92 3.41
N PRO A 51 0.16 12.04 2.32
CA PRO A 51 1.00 13.22 2.11
C PRO A 51 0.14 14.47 1.89
N GLY A 52 0.64 15.62 2.36
CA GLY A 52 -0.01 16.92 2.22
C GLY A 52 -0.06 17.44 0.78
N THR A 53 -0.90 16.83 -0.06
CA THR A 53 -1.11 17.21 -1.48
C THR A 53 -2.40 18.01 -1.66
N SER A 54 -2.67 18.55 -2.86
CA SER A 54 -3.96 19.21 -3.17
C SER A 54 -5.17 18.29 -2.98
N MET A 55 -4.99 16.97 -3.00
CA MET A 55 -6.05 15.99 -2.67
C MET A 55 -6.54 16.10 -1.22
N LYS A 56 -5.76 16.75 -0.33
CA LYS A 56 -6.15 17.16 1.02
C LYS A 56 -7.41 18.03 1.05
N GLU A 57 -7.51 18.99 0.14
CA GLU A 57 -8.62 19.93 0.12
C GLU A 57 -9.93 19.18 -0.17
N LYS A 58 -9.88 18.28 -1.17
CA LYS A 58 -11.00 17.38 -1.49
C LYS A 58 -11.34 16.43 -0.35
N ALA A 59 -10.34 15.93 0.39
CA ALA A 59 -10.57 15.08 1.56
C ALA A 59 -11.26 15.85 2.70
N ARG A 60 -10.91 17.13 2.91
CA ARG A 60 -11.58 18.00 3.88
C ARG A 60 -13.03 18.28 3.49
N ASP A 61 -13.32 18.47 2.20
CA ASP A 61 -14.68 18.73 1.71
C ASP A 61 -15.65 17.58 2.03
N VAL A 62 -15.13 16.34 2.11
CA VAL A 62 -15.90 15.15 2.51
C VAL A 62 -15.76 14.80 4.00
N GLY A 63 -15.23 15.71 4.81
CA GLY A 63 -15.16 15.59 6.27
C GLY A 63 -14.02 14.71 6.80
N LEU A 64 -13.05 14.31 5.97
CA LEU A 64 -11.84 13.63 6.45
C LEU A 64 -10.81 14.63 6.94
N VAL A 65 -10.61 14.66 8.25
CA VAL A 65 -9.50 15.34 8.91
C VAL A 65 -8.53 14.28 9.42
N MET A 66 -7.38 14.18 8.78
CA MET A 66 -6.32 13.20 9.09
C MET A 66 -5.02 13.96 9.37
N PRO A 67 -4.14 13.45 10.25
CA PRO A 67 -2.76 13.93 10.31
C PRO A 67 -2.08 13.65 8.96
N PHE A 68 -1.31 14.61 8.46
CA PHE A 68 -0.62 14.48 7.18
C PHE A 68 0.78 13.93 7.40
N ASP A 69 1.17 13.00 6.54
CA ASP A 69 2.53 12.51 6.45
C ASP A 69 3.40 13.51 5.68
N ASP A 70 4.71 13.48 5.93
CA ASP A 70 5.69 14.25 5.16
C ASP A 70 5.79 13.68 3.72
N ILE A 71 5.79 14.56 2.73
CA ILE A 71 5.94 14.17 1.33
C ILE A 71 7.31 13.52 1.07
N GLU A 72 8.34 13.99 1.78
CA GLU A 72 9.71 13.47 1.67
C GLU A 72 9.78 12.01 2.15
N MET A 73 8.98 11.64 3.16
CA MET A 73 8.93 10.26 3.64
C MET A 73 8.45 9.30 2.55
N CYS A 74 7.35 9.64 1.85
CA CYS A 74 6.86 8.84 0.74
C CYS A 74 7.86 8.81 -0.43
N ALA A 75 8.48 9.94 -0.76
CA ALA A 75 9.43 10.03 -1.85
C ALA A 75 10.67 9.15 -1.60
N ASN A 76 11.27 9.28 -0.42
CA ASN A 76 12.45 8.49 -0.04
C ASN A 76 12.12 6.99 0.02
N PHE A 77 10.95 6.62 0.54
CA PHE A 77 10.50 5.23 0.56
C PHE A 77 10.35 4.65 -0.85
N MET A 78 9.81 5.42 -1.80
CA MET A 78 9.67 4.97 -3.19
C MET A 78 11.03 4.72 -3.86
N VAL A 79 12.01 5.61 -3.64
CA VAL A 79 13.37 5.45 -4.16
C VAL A 79 14.03 4.20 -3.59
N TRP A 80 13.90 3.98 -2.28
CA TRP A 80 14.39 2.76 -1.63
C TRP A 80 13.68 1.52 -2.18
N ALA A 81 12.35 1.55 -2.29
CA ALA A 81 11.55 0.42 -2.73
C ALA A 81 11.91 -0.03 -4.15
N VAL A 82 12.24 0.87 -5.08
CA VAL A 82 12.62 0.47 -6.45
C VAL A 82 14.07 0.02 -6.59
N SER A 83 14.88 0.12 -5.53
CA SER A 83 16.28 -0.29 -5.57
C SER A 83 16.44 -1.80 -5.79
N PRO A 84 17.57 -2.28 -6.35
CA PRO A 84 17.78 -3.70 -6.65
C PRO A 84 17.76 -4.61 -5.41
N GLU A 85 18.18 -4.09 -4.26
CA GLU A 85 18.33 -4.87 -3.01
C GLU A 85 16.98 -5.37 -2.47
N GLU A 86 15.91 -4.68 -2.85
CA GLU A 86 14.55 -4.88 -2.37
C GLU A 86 13.69 -5.73 -3.33
N GLU A 87 14.30 -6.43 -4.29
CA GLU A 87 13.58 -7.26 -5.26
C GLU A 87 12.63 -8.29 -4.60
N PHE A 88 12.91 -8.70 -3.37
CA PHE A 88 12.04 -9.56 -2.59
C PHE A 88 10.64 -8.96 -2.31
N LEU A 89 10.46 -7.65 -2.46
CA LEU A 89 9.16 -6.98 -2.34
C LEU A 89 8.29 -7.10 -3.61
N LYS A 90 8.78 -7.74 -4.67
CA LYS A 90 8.01 -7.99 -5.89
C LYS A 90 6.68 -8.70 -5.59
N GLY A 91 5.61 -8.19 -6.18
CA GLY A 91 4.25 -8.71 -6.01
C GLY A 91 3.61 -8.37 -4.66
N LYS A 92 4.23 -7.49 -3.86
CA LYS A 92 3.76 -7.16 -2.51
C LYS A 92 3.09 -5.79 -2.45
N PHE A 93 2.16 -5.67 -1.50
CA PHE A 93 1.61 -4.43 -1.00
C PHE A 93 2.47 -3.93 0.17
N ILE A 94 3.01 -2.72 0.03
CA ILE A 94 3.85 -2.08 1.03
C ILE A 94 3.33 -0.69 1.36
N TRP A 95 3.59 -0.21 2.57
CA TRP A 95 3.17 1.11 3.02
C TRP A 95 4.39 1.93 3.44
N SER A 96 4.50 3.15 2.93
CA SER A 96 5.57 4.10 3.25
C SER A 96 5.75 4.42 4.73
N ASN A 97 4.74 4.15 5.57
CA ASN A 97 4.82 4.39 7.02
C ASN A 97 5.48 3.21 7.76
N TRP A 98 5.85 2.13 7.06
CA TRP A 98 6.59 1.01 7.65
C TRP A 98 8.08 1.33 7.75
N ASP A 99 8.73 0.81 8.80
CA ASP A 99 10.18 0.97 9.00
C ASP A 99 10.95 0.07 8.01
N VAL A 100 11.84 0.69 7.24
CA VAL A 100 12.68 0.04 6.24
C VAL A 100 13.61 -1.01 6.87
N ASN A 101 14.19 -0.73 8.03
CA ASN A 101 15.10 -1.66 8.70
C ASN A 101 14.35 -2.92 9.16
N ASP A 102 13.11 -2.76 9.63
CA ASP A 102 12.25 -3.89 9.97
C ASP A 102 11.92 -4.75 8.75
N LEU A 103 11.67 -4.12 7.58
CA LEU A 103 11.40 -4.83 6.33
C LEU A 103 12.62 -5.64 5.86
N ILE A 104 13.80 -5.02 5.90
CA ILE A 104 15.07 -5.68 5.54
C ILE A 104 15.36 -6.83 6.51
N ALA A 105 15.21 -6.62 7.82
CA ALA A 105 15.44 -7.65 8.83
C ALA A 105 14.52 -8.87 8.68
N LYS A 106 13.36 -8.70 8.03
CA LYS A 106 12.37 -9.75 7.78
C LYS A 106 12.33 -10.23 6.34
N LYS A 107 13.35 -9.91 5.53
CA LYS A 107 13.42 -10.28 4.11
C LYS A 107 13.09 -11.75 3.83
N ASP A 108 13.63 -12.68 4.60
CA ASP A 108 13.42 -14.11 4.38
C ASP A 108 11.96 -14.54 4.65
N GLU A 109 11.37 -14.03 5.74
CA GLU A 109 9.96 -14.23 6.09
C GLU A 109 9.06 -13.62 5.01
N LEU A 110 9.36 -12.39 4.60
CA LEU A 110 8.57 -11.65 3.64
C LEU A 110 8.62 -12.28 2.25
N SER A 111 9.76 -12.83 1.85
CA SER A 111 9.92 -13.55 0.59
C SER A 111 8.99 -14.75 0.49
N ALA A 112 8.77 -15.45 1.60
CA ALA A 112 7.87 -16.61 1.69
C ALA A 112 6.39 -16.25 1.95
N SER A 113 6.09 -14.99 2.28
CA SER A 113 4.74 -14.54 2.66
C SER A 113 4.00 -13.79 1.55
N ASP A 114 2.68 -13.92 1.56
CA ASP A 114 1.77 -13.12 0.73
C ASP A 114 1.38 -11.83 1.45
N LEU A 115 2.12 -10.75 1.17
CA LEU A 115 1.68 -9.38 1.49
C LEU A 115 0.76 -8.86 0.37
N THR A 116 -0.35 -9.53 0.11
CA THR A 116 -1.30 -9.14 -0.94
C THR A 116 -2.59 -8.58 -0.34
N THR A 117 -3.34 -7.82 -1.13
CA THR A 117 -4.67 -7.35 -0.71
C THR A 117 -5.69 -8.41 -1.10
N ASP A 118 -6.13 -9.20 -0.13
CA ASP A 118 -7.09 -10.27 -0.37
C ASP A 118 -8.54 -9.78 -0.20
N LEU A 119 -9.43 -10.36 -1.01
CA LEU A 119 -10.88 -10.22 -0.88
C LEU A 119 -11.39 -11.45 -0.18
N LEU A 120 -11.31 -11.47 1.15
CA LEU A 120 -11.88 -12.54 1.97
C LEU A 120 -13.41 -12.53 1.84
N GLY A 121 -13.93 -13.22 0.82
CA GLY A 121 -15.32 -13.62 0.66
C GLY A 121 -15.59 -14.98 1.34
N TRP A 122 -16.87 -15.31 1.51
CA TRP A 122 -17.35 -16.56 2.16
C TRP A 122 -16.84 -17.83 1.43
N PRO A 123 -16.55 -18.96 2.13
CA PRO A 123 -15.90 -20.16 1.60
C PRO A 123 -16.48 -20.72 0.30
#